data_AF-A0A7W6Q0G1-F1
#
_entry.id   AF-A0A7W6Q0G1-F1
#
_cell.length_a   1.000
_cell.length_b   1.000
_cell.length_c   1.000
_cell.angle_alpha   90.00
_cell.angle_beta   90.00
_cell.angle_gamma   90.00
#
_symmetry.space_group_name_H-M   'P 1'
#
loop_
_entity.id
_entity.type
_entity.pdbx_description
1 polymer ?
#
loop_
_entity_poly.entity_id
_entity_poly.type
_entity_poly.pdbx_seq_one_letter_code
_entity_poly.pdbx_strand_id
1 'polypeptide(L)'
;MTRNLTHLERLEAESIHILREVVSEAERPVMLYSVGKDSAVMLHLAKKAFYPSPPPFPLLHVDTTWKFKAMYDLRDKAARDAGMELLVHHNPEA
;
A
#
# COMPACT_ATOMS: atom_id res chain seq x y z
N MET A 1 21.26 -17.73 -20.39
CA MET A 1 20.97 -18.52 -19.18
C MET A 1 19.98 -17.73 -18.35
N THR A 2 18.86 -18.34 -17.95
CA THR A 2 17.92 -17.73 -17.00
C THR A 2 18.54 -17.80 -15.60
N ARG A 3 18.68 -16.64 -14.96
CA ARG A 3 19.16 -16.52 -13.58
C ARG A 3 18.08 -17.06 -12.64
N ASN A 4 18.46 -17.91 -11.68
CA ASN A 4 17.54 -18.30 -10.61
C ASN A 4 17.22 -17.09 -9.72
N LEU A 5 15.93 -16.88 -9.45
CA LEU A 5 15.49 -15.82 -8.55
C LEU A 5 15.95 -16.12 -7.12
N THR A 6 16.41 -15.08 -6.45
CA THR A 6 16.60 -15.09 -5.00
C THR A 6 15.26 -15.23 -4.27
N HIS A 7 15.31 -15.54 -2.98
CA HIS A 7 14.11 -15.66 -2.17
C HIS A 7 13.24 -14.38 -2.20
N LEU A 8 13.85 -13.20 -2.04
CA LEU A 8 13.11 -11.93 -2.02
C LEU A 8 12.55 -11.56 -3.40
N GLU A 9 13.26 -11.86 -4.49
CA GLU A 9 12.73 -11.64 -5.84
C GLU A 9 11.51 -12.52 -6.12
N ARG A 10 11.52 -13.76 -5.63
CA ARG A 10 10.36 -14.65 -5.75
C ARG A 10 9.16 -14.10 -4.97
N LEU A 11 9.36 -13.69 -3.71
CA LEU A 11 8.29 -13.11 -2.89
C LEU A 11 7.76 -11.79 -3.47
N GLU A 12 8.64 -10.95 -4.01
CA GLU A 12 8.25 -9.72 -4.69
C GLU A 12 7.40 -10.00 -5.93
N ALA A 13 7.81 -10.96 -6.77
CA ALA A 13 7.06 -11.34 -7.97
C ALA A 13 5.67 -11.91 -7.63
N GLU A 14 5.60 -12.79 -6.62
CA GLU A 14 4.36 -13.38 -6.14
C GLU A 14 3.40 -12.32 -5.57
N SER A 15 3.92 -11.40 -4.76
CA SER A 15 3.12 -10.30 -4.19
C SER A 15 2.59 -9.35 -5.26
N ILE A 16 3.40 -9.02 -6.27
CA ILE A 16 2.99 -8.19 -7.40
C ILE A 16 1.88 -8.88 -8.21
N HIS A 17 1.99 -10.20 -8.40
CA HIS A 17 0.97 -10.98 -9.09
C HIS A 17 -0.38 -10.89 -8.38
N ILE A 18 -0.40 -11.15 -7.06
CA ILE A 18 -1.59 -11.07 -6.22
C ILE A 18 -2.23 -9.67 -6.29
N LEU A 19 -1.43 -8.60 -6.19
CA LEU A 19 -1.93 -7.23 -6.27
C LEU A 19 -2.63 -6.93 -7.60
N ARG A 20 -2.08 -7.43 -8.71
CA ARG A 20 -2.66 -7.23 -10.05
C ARG A 20 -3.94 -8.04 -10.24
N GLU A 21 -3.99 -9.27 -9.72
CA GLU A 21 -5.16 -10.12 -9.76
C GLU A 21 -6.34 -9.48 -9.01
N VAL A 22 -6.11 -8.99 -7.78
CA VAL A 22 -7.14 -8.27 -7.00
C VAL A 22 -7.68 -7.07 -7.76
N VAL A 23 -6.83 -6.29 -8.42
CA VAL A 23 -7.28 -5.15 -9.24
C VAL A 23 -8.05 -5.58 -10.47
N SER A 24 -7.79 -6.77 -11.01
CA SER A 24 -8.53 -7.29 -12.16
C SER A 24 -9.90 -7.86 -11.79
N GLU A 25 -10.08 -8.34 -10.56
CA GLU A 25 -11.30 -9.04 -10.14
C GLU A 25 -12.21 -8.21 -9.21
N ALA A 26 -11.66 -7.25 -8.47
CA ALA A 26 -12.44 -6.43 -7.54
C ALA A 26 -12.86 -5.09 -8.16
N GLU A 27 -14.13 -4.71 -7.98
CA GLU A 27 -14.65 -3.43 -8.48
C GLU A 27 -14.15 -2.21 -7.69
N ARG A 28 -13.96 -2.37 -6.37
CA ARG A 28 -13.60 -1.26 -5.45
C ARG A 28 -12.55 -1.70 -4.41
N PRO A 29 -11.36 -2.14 -4.83
CA PRO A 29 -10.31 -2.53 -3.90
C PRO A 29 -9.77 -1.32 -3.12
N VAL A 30 -9.22 -1.60 -1.94
CA VAL A 30 -8.54 -0.61 -1.10
C VAL A 30 -7.34 -1.28 -0.44
N MET A 31 -6.25 -0.52 -0.25
CA MET A 31 -5.11 -1.00 0.53
C MET A 31 -5.15 -0.41 1.95
N LEU A 32 -5.29 -1.28 2.95
CA LEU A 32 -5.18 -0.89 4.35
C LEU A 32 -3.75 -0.42 4.65
N TYR A 33 -3.60 0.84 5.05
CA TYR A 33 -2.32 1.50 5.24
C TYR A 33 -2.18 2.03 6.67
N SER A 34 -1.45 1.32 7.51
CA SER A 34 -1.27 1.64 8.93
C SER A 34 -0.06 2.52 9.24
N VAL A 35 0.80 2.78 8.25
CA VAL A 35 2.11 3.45 8.40
C VAL A 35 3.14 2.58 9.16
N GLY A 36 2.83 1.31 9.38
CA GLY A 36 3.77 0.33 9.92
C GLY A 36 4.69 -0.25 8.84
N LYS A 37 5.75 -0.95 9.28
CA LYS A 37 6.75 -1.58 8.40
C LYS A 37 6.15 -2.46 7.31
N ASP A 38 5.14 -3.27 7.66
CA ASP A 38 4.54 -4.24 6.75
C ASP A 38 3.72 -3.51 5.67
N SER A 39 2.90 -2.54 6.08
CA SER A 39 2.15 -1.70 5.15
C SER A 39 3.03 -0.81 4.27
N ALA A 40 4.23 -0.44 4.74
CA ALA A 40 5.21 0.29 3.93
C ALA A 40 5.82 -0.60 2.83
N VAL A 41 6.11 -1.87 3.14
CA VAL A 41 6.54 -2.85 2.13
C VAL A 41 5.41 -3.09 1.13
N MET A 42 4.16 -3.25 1.58
CA MET A 42 3.02 -3.39 0.68
C MET A 42 2.84 -2.19 -0.25
N LEU A 43 2.97 -0.96 0.25
CA LEU A 43 2.91 0.25 -0.57
C LEU A 43 4.02 0.26 -1.64
N HIS A 44 5.24 -0.15 -1.27
CA HIS A 44 6.34 -0.28 -2.21
C HIS A 44 6.06 -1.33 -3.30
N LEU A 45 5.52 -2.49 -2.93
CA LEU A 45 5.13 -3.54 -3.87
C LEU A 45 4.00 -3.09 -4.79
N ALA A 46 3.01 -2.34 -4.29
CA ALA A 46 1.96 -1.74 -5.11
C ALA A 46 2.52 -0.76 -6.13
N LYS A 47 3.42 0.14 -5.73
CA LYS A 47 4.10 1.05 -6.66
C LYS A 47 4.84 0.29 -7.76
N LYS A 48 5.49 -0.83 -7.43
CA LYS A 48 6.13 -1.70 -8.43
C LYS A 48 5.13 -2.41 -9.32
N ALA A 49 4.01 -2.87 -8.77
CA ALA A 49 3.00 -3.62 -9.50
C ALA A 49 2.34 -2.78 -10.61
N PHE A 50 2.17 -1.47 -10.40
CA PHE A 50 1.44 -0.60 -11.31
C PHE A 50 2.29 0.46 -12.05
N TYR A 51 3.61 0.48 -11.80
CA TYR A 51 4.52 1.32 -12.57
C TYR A 51 4.31 1.18 -14.09
N PRO A 52 4.29 2.28 -14.88
CA PRO A 52 4.63 3.66 -14.50
C PRO A 52 3.49 4.49 -13.88
N SER A 53 2.28 3.93 -13.79
CA SER A 53 1.12 4.64 -13.26
C SER A 53 0.99 4.47 -11.73
N PRO A 54 0.29 5.39 -11.04
CA PRO A 54 -0.12 5.15 -9.66
C PRO A 54 -1.02 3.90 -9.55
N PRO A 55 -0.99 3.16 -8.41
CA PRO A 55 -1.91 2.04 -8.21
C PRO A 55 -3.38 2.50 -8.30
N PRO A 56 -4.26 1.75 -8.97
CA PRO A 56 -5.63 2.18 -9.31
C PRO A 56 -6.62 1.94 -8.16
N PHE A 57 -6.20 2.21 -6.92
CA PHE A 57 -7.03 2.07 -5.71
C PHE A 57 -6.56 3.02 -4.61
N PRO A 58 -7.45 3.44 -3.70
CA PRO A 58 -7.07 4.28 -2.58
C PRO A 58 -6.31 3.50 -1.50
N LEU A 59 -5.59 4.25 -0.66
CA LEU A 59 -5.16 3.81 0.66
C LEU A 59 -6.27 4.09 1.68
N LEU A 60 -6.43 3.21 2.68
CA LEU A 60 -7.32 3.45 3.81
C LEU A 60 -6.57 3.36 5.13
N HIS A 61 -6.66 4.42 5.92
CA HIS A 61 -6.16 4.49 7.27
C HIS A 61 -7.32 4.54 8.27
N VAL A 62 -7.38 3.55 9.16
CA VAL A 62 -8.25 3.61 10.34
C VAL A 62 -7.47 4.30 11.45
N ASP A 63 -7.91 5.51 11.80
CA ASP A 63 -7.27 6.37 12.78
C ASP A 63 -7.87 6.16 14.17
N THR A 64 -7.01 5.86 15.13
CA THR A 64 -7.38 5.71 16.54
C THR A 64 -7.16 6.98 17.34
N THR A 65 -6.61 8.06 16.76
CA THR A 65 -6.25 9.33 17.42
C THR A 65 -5.09 9.25 18.44
N TRP A 66 -4.56 8.06 18.73
CA TRP A 66 -3.47 7.83 19.69
C TRP A 66 -2.07 7.81 19.07
N LYS A 67 -1.90 8.26 17.82
CA LYS A 67 -0.61 8.20 17.12
C LYS A 67 0.20 9.48 17.31
N PHE A 68 1.53 9.33 17.36
CA PHE A 68 2.45 10.45 17.34
C PHE A 68 2.25 11.31 16.08
N LYS A 69 2.37 12.62 16.21
CA LYS A 69 2.29 13.57 15.09
C LYS A 69 3.20 13.17 13.91
N ALA A 70 4.42 12.74 14.19
CA ALA A 70 5.37 12.28 13.17
C ALA A 70 4.85 11.09 12.33
N MET A 71 3.98 10.24 12.88
CA MET A 71 3.36 9.15 12.11
C MET A 71 2.34 9.70 11.12
N TYR A 72 1.57 10.72 11.48
CA TYR A 72 0.65 11.38 10.56
C TYR A 72 1.42 12.11 9.44
N ASP A 73 2.48 12.82 9.79
CA ASP A 73 3.33 13.50 8.80
C ASP A 73 3.95 12.49 7.80
N LEU A 74 4.43 11.34 8.30
CA LEU A 74 4.96 10.27 7.46
C LEU A 74 3.87 9.63 6.58
N ARG A 75 2.69 9.37 7.14
CA ARG A 75 1.53 8.83 6.41
C ARG A 75 1.18 9.69 5.21
N ASP A 76 0.99 10.98 5.47
CA ASP A 76 0.49 11.92 4.47
C ASP A 76 1.57 12.16 3.41
N LYS A 77 2.85 12.19 3.80
CA LYS A 77 3.97 12.23 2.87
C LYS A 77 4.02 10.99 1.97
N ALA A 78 3.90 9.79 2.54
CA ALA A 78 3.98 8.54 1.80
C ALA A 78 2.86 8.41 0.75
N ALA A 79 1.63 8.80 1.11
CA ALA A 79 0.51 8.82 0.17
C ALA A 79 0.72 9.80 -0.98
N ARG A 80 1.17 11.04 -0.66
CA ARG A 80 1.51 12.05 -1.67
C ARG A 80 2.62 11.59 -2.62
N ASP A 81 3.70 11.04 -2.08
CA ASP A 81 4.84 10.54 -2.87
C ASP A 81 4.48 9.30 -3.72
N ALA A 82 3.43 8.58 -3.35
CA ALA A 82 2.90 7.47 -4.14
C ALA A 82 1.89 7.93 -5.21
N GLY A 83 1.42 9.17 -5.17
CA GLY A 83 0.37 9.67 -6.05
C GLY A 83 -0.99 8.99 -5.81
N MET A 84 -1.23 8.52 -4.58
CA MET A 84 -2.44 7.78 -4.23
C MET A 84 -3.35 8.60 -3.33
N GLU A 85 -4.67 8.42 -3.50
CA GLU A 85 -5.66 8.93 -2.58
C GLU A 85 -5.55 8.23 -1.22
N LEU A 86 -5.65 8.99 -0.13
CA LEU A 86 -5.64 8.46 1.24
C LEU A 86 -6.98 8.77 1.91
N LEU A 87 -7.77 7.72 2.09
CA LEU A 87 -8.99 7.74 2.90
C LEU A 87 -8.61 7.59 4.37
N VAL A 88 -9.12 8.48 5.22
CA VAL A 88 -8.95 8.39 6.67
C VAL A 88 -10.32 8.20 7.30
N HIS A 89 -10.48 7.17 8.12
CA HIS A 89 -11.71 6.91 8.87
C HIS A 89 -11.38 6.84 10.35
N HIS A 90 -12.19 7.49 11.18
CA HIS A 90 -12.14 7.41 12.64
C HIS A 90 -13.52 6.98 13.15
N ASN A 91 -13.57 6.21 14.23
CA ASN A 91 -14.81 5.97 14.94
C ASN A 91 -14.99 7.09 15.99
N PRO A 92 -16.01 7.97 15.88
CA PRO A 92 -16.23 9.04 16.85
C PRO A 92 -16.67 8.52 18.24
N GLU A 93 -17.12 7.27 18.34
CA GLU A 93 -17.59 6.65 19.60
C GLU A 93 -16.48 5.91 20.38
N ALA A 94 -15.28 5.79 19.80
CA ALA A 94 -14.16 5.04 20.37
C ALA A 94 -13.22 5.88 21.23
#